data_AF-T1CRL9-F1
#
_entry.id   AF-T1CRL9-F1
#
_cell.length_a   1.000
_cell.length_b   1.000
_cell.length_c   1.000
_cell.angle_alpha   90.00
_cell.angle_beta   90.00
_cell.angle_gamma   90.00
#
_symmetry.space_group_name_H-M   'P 1'
#
loop_
_entity.id
_entity.type
_entity.pdbx_description
1 polymer ?
#
loop_
_entity_poly.entity_id
_entity_poly.type
_entity_poly.pdbx_seq_one_letter_code
_entity_poly.pdbx_strand_id
1 'polypeptide(L)'
;FEAVADKAGNRWWLWTFLGSDTVVFLIDPTRSTRVVAEHLGIDIDAGSLEPGRRLLVSSDFYSVYQSLGALEGLDPLWCWAHIRRYFIRASDAHNQLQDWTASWLARIGSLYVAHHARQTLEAGTTEYLRSEEDFAGILGAMDAVRKAEAKDPTLHPAAAKVLATLDREWEGLCRHQEFPSCHWITTQQSGLFATQQ
;
A
#
# COMPACT_ATOMS: atom_id res chain seq x y z
N PHE A 1 -13.97 13.65 22.93
CA PHE A 1 -14.25 12.22 22.68
C PHE A 1 -15.43 11.81 23.56
N GLU A 2 -16.43 11.17 22.97
CA GLU A 2 -17.71 10.87 23.62
C GLU A 2 -17.85 9.35 23.88
N ALA A 3 -18.59 9.02 24.93
CA ALA A 3 -19.03 7.65 25.19
C ALA A 3 -20.20 7.32 24.26
N VAL A 4 -19.98 6.36 23.36
CA VAL A 4 -21.04 5.86 22.46
C VAL A 4 -21.71 4.67 23.15
N ALA A 5 -23.04 4.64 23.17
CA ALA A 5 -23.79 3.48 23.67
C ALA A 5 -23.32 2.21 22.95
N ASP A 6 -23.18 1.11 23.70
CA ASP A 6 -22.70 -0.20 23.23
C ASP A 6 -21.23 -0.29 22.77
N LYS A 7 -20.42 0.74 23.03
CA LYS A 7 -18.97 0.72 22.77
C LYS A 7 -18.15 0.45 24.03
N ALA A 8 -17.34 -0.61 23.99
CA ALA A 8 -16.33 -0.87 25.00
C ALA A 8 -15.13 0.11 24.84
N GLY A 9 -15.21 1.25 25.52
CA GLY A 9 -14.12 2.20 25.71
C GLY A 9 -14.10 3.41 24.77
N ASN A 10 -13.15 4.31 25.01
CA ASN A 10 -13.08 5.62 24.37
C ASN A 10 -12.14 5.66 23.14
N ARG A 11 -11.88 4.52 22.47
CA ARG A 11 -10.95 4.46 21.33
C ARG A 11 -11.63 4.97 20.07
N TRP A 12 -11.09 6.02 19.46
CA TRP A 12 -11.57 6.58 18.19
C TRP A 12 -10.50 6.40 17.11
N TRP A 13 -10.92 6.25 15.86
CA TRP A 13 -10.04 6.06 14.72
C TRP A 13 -10.06 7.30 13.85
N LEU A 14 -8.87 7.79 13.51
CA LEU A 14 -8.70 8.79 12.48
C LEU A 14 -8.51 8.07 11.15
N TRP A 15 -9.47 8.26 10.25
CA TRP A 15 -9.40 7.87 8.86
C TRP A 15 -8.89 9.06 8.05
N THR A 16 -7.94 8.78 7.17
CA THR A 16 -7.38 9.78 6.25
C THR A 16 -7.61 9.30 4.84
N PHE A 17 -8.41 10.03 4.09
CA PHE A 17 -8.63 9.82 2.67
C PHE A 17 -7.94 10.92 1.90
N LEU A 18 -7.25 10.55 0.83
CA LEU A 18 -6.55 11.51 0.00
C LEU A 18 -6.99 11.36 -1.46
N GLY A 19 -7.47 12.48 -2.01
CA GLY A 19 -7.70 12.67 -3.44
C GLY A 19 -6.61 13.53 -4.08
N SER A 20 -6.80 13.85 -5.36
CA SER A 20 -5.90 14.72 -6.15
C SER A 20 -5.79 16.15 -5.65
N ASP A 21 -6.84 16.64 -5.02
CA ASP A 21 -7.02 18.05 -4.65
C ASP A 21 -7.46 18.23 -3.20
N THR A 22 -7.80 17.13 -2.52
CA THR A 22 -8.48 17.15 -1.23
C THR A 22 -7.90 16.11 -0.28
N VAL A 23 -7.85 16.46 1.00
CA VAL A 23 -7.55 15.54 2.10
C VAL A 23 -8.72 15.57 3.05
N VAL A 24 -9.31 14.40 3.33
CA VAL A 24 -10.42 14.26 4.27
C VAL A 24 -9.96 13.52 5.51
N PHE A 25 -10.16 14.16 6.66
CA PHE A 25 -9.93 13.57 7.98
C PHE A 25 -11.29 13.24 8.59
N LEU A 26 -11.58 11.96 8.76
CA LEU A 26 -12.82 11.46 9.34
C LEU A 26 -12.52 10.75 10.65
N ILE A 27 -13.20 11.16 11.72
CA ILE A 27 -13.09 10.50 13.03
C ILE A 27 -14.31 9.61 13.21
N ASP A 28 -14.10 8.29 13.29
CA ASP A 28 -15.17 7.30 13.47
C ASP A 28 -14.87 6.39 14.68
N PRO A 29 -15.89 5.96 15.45
CA PRO A 29 -15.69 5.06 16.58
C PRO A 29 -15.24 3.66 16.17
N THR A 30 -15.33 3.31 14.89
CA THR A 30 -15.03 1.99 14.33
C THR A 30 -13.90 2.02 13.29
N ARG A 31 -13.28 0.86 13.07
CA ARG A 31 -12.37 0.61 11.95
C ARG A 31 -13.05 -0.28 10.89
N SER A 32 -14.32 0.00 10.58
CA SER A 32 -15.19 -0.85 9.75
C SER A 32 -15.11 -0.51 8.26
N THR A 33 -15.34 -1.51 7.40
CA THR A 33 -15.55 -1.34 5.96
C THR A 33 -16.65 -0.33 5.65
N ARG A 34 -17.69 -0.23 6.50
CA ARG A 34 -18.77 0.76 6.39
C ARG A 34 -18.25 2.20 6.23
N VAL A 35 -17.22 2.57 6.99
CA VAL A 35 -16.68 3.93 6.99
C VAL A 35 -16.07 4.27 5.63
N VAL A 36 -15.36 3.31 5.04
CA VAL A 36 -14.75 3.46 3.71
C VAL A 36 -15.85 3.51 2.64
N ALA A 37 -16.84 2.62 2.73
CA ALA A 37 -17.92 2.55 1.77
C ALA A 37 -18.80 3.80 1.78
N GLU A 38 -19.19 4.32 2.94
CA GLU A 38 -19.93 5.58 3.05
C GLU A 38 -19.13 6.75 2.49
N HIS A 39 -17.85 6.86 2.84
CA HIS A 39 -17.00 7.95 2.35
C HIS A 39 -16.82 7.90 0.83
N LEU A 40 -16.62 6.70 0.29
CA LEU A 40 -16.46 6.49 -1.15
C LEU A 40 -17.79 6.29 -1.88
N GLY A 41 -18.95 6.40 -1.23
CA GLY A 41 -20.25 6.14 -1.86
C GLY A 41 -20.34 4.76 -2.55
N ILE A 42 -19.92 3.71 -1.87
CA ILE A 42 -19.96 2.32 -2.34
C ILE A 42 -21.15 1.62 -1.69
N ASP A 43 -21.99 1.00 -2.51
CA ASP A 43 -22.94 -0.01 -2.04
C ASP A 43 -22.22 -1.37 -2.02
N ILE A 44 -21.89 -1.84 -0.82
CA ILE A 44 -21.15 -3.11 -0.63
C ILE A 44 -22.02 -4.31 -1.06
N ASP A 45 -23.34 -4.21 -0.94
CA ASP A 45 -24.25 -5.33 -1.19
C ASP A 45 -24.56 -5.49 -2.69
N ALA A 46 -24.26 -4.48 -3.50
CA ALA A 46 -24.47 -4.49 -4.95
C ALA A 46 -23.52 -5.44 -5.71
N GLY A 47 -22.38 -5.82 -5.11
CA GLY A 47 -21.38 -6.70 -5.73
C GLY A 47 -20.54 -6.05 -6.85
N SER A 48 -20.95 -4.89 -7.36
CA SER A 48 -20.23 -4.09 -8.35
C SER A 48 -20.43 -2.60 -8.08
N LEU A 49 -19.49 -1.77 -8.54
CA LEU A 49 -19.70 -0.34 -8.65
C LEU A 49 -20.67 -0.01 -9.80
N GLU A 50 -21.22 1.20 -9.78
CA GLU A 50 -22.06 1.72 -10.87
C GLU A 50 -21.38 1.61 -12.24
N PRO A 51 -22.11 1.33 -13.34
CA PRO A 51 -21.54 1.21 -14.67
C PRO A 51 -20.67 2.41 -15.06
N GLY A 52 -19.46 2.13 -15.54
CA GLY A 52 -18.48 3.15 -15.93
C GLY A 52 -17.69 3.76 -14.76
N ARG A 53 -17.99 3.38 -13.52
CA ARG A 53 -17.24 3.82 -12.34
C ARG A 53 -16.13 2.84 -12.00
N ARG A 54 -14.91 3.34 -11.85
CA ARG A 54 -13.77 2.59 -11.33
C ARG A 54 -13.14 3.31 -10.15
N LEU A 55 -12.76 2.55 -9.12
CA LEU A 55 -12.02 3.06 -7.97
C LEU A 55 -10.70 2.30 -7.83
N LEU A 56 -9.60 3.04 -7.84
CA LEU A 56 -8.31 2.54 -7.40
C LEU A 56 -8.12 2.92 -5.94
N VAL A 57 -7.80 1.99 -5.04
CA VAL A 57 -7.62 2.31 -3.62
C VAL A 57 -6.26 1.82 -3.15
N SER A 58 -5.29 2.73 -3.11
CA SER A 58 -4.02 2.46 -2.43
C SER A 58 -4.25 2.48 -0.92
N SER A 59 -3.90 1.42 -0.20
CA SER A 59 -4.16 1.34 1.25
C SER A 59 -3.11 0.50 1.99
N ASP A 60 -3.21 0.40 3.32
CA ASP A 60 -2.52 -0.67 4.02
C ASP A 60 -3.19 -2.03 3.72
N PHE A 61 -2.56 -3.12 4.13
CA PHE A 61 -3.07 -4.47 3.93
C PHE A 61 -4.08 -4.87 5.03
N TYR A 62 -4.91 -3.92 5.47
CA TYR A 62 -5.97 -4.23 6.41
C TYR A 62 -7.15 -4.92 5.72
N SER A 63 -7.76 -5.89 6.42
CA SER A 63 -8.82 -6.75 5.89
C SER A 63 -10.04 -6.01 5.37
N VAL A 64 -10.32 -4.79 5.82
CA VAL A 64 -11.44 -3.98 5.30
C VAL A 64 -11.23 -3.61 3.82
N TYR A 65 -9.99 -3.30 3.42
CA TYR A 65 -9.68 -2.99 2.03
C TYR A 65 -9.62 -4.26 1.18
N GLN A 66 -9.15 -5.36 1.76
CA GLN A 66 -9.21 -6.68 1.11
C GLN A 66 -10.65 -7.10 0.82
N SER A 67 -11.59 -6.89 1.75
CA SER A 67 -13.00 -7.20 1.51
C SER A 67 -13.62 -6.39 0.38
N LEU A 68 -13.16 -5.14 0.18
CA LEU A 68 -13.63 -4.29 -0.90
C LEU A 68 -13.09 -4.73 -2.27
N GLY A 69 -11.95 -5.43 -2.32
CA GLY A 69 -11.39 -5.97 -3.56
C GLY A 69 -12.23 -7.06 -4.23
N ALA A 70 -13.29 -7.55 -3.57
CA ALA A 70 -14.25 -8.45 -4.18
C ALA A 70 -15.30 -7.73 -5.05
N LEU A 71 -15.41 -6.40 -4.95
CA LEU A 71 -16.35 -5.60 -5.73
C LEU A 71 -15.83 -5.36 -7.14
N GLU A 72 -16.65 -5.67 -8.14
CA GLU A 72 -16.32 -5.34 -9.53
C GLU A 72 -16.19 -3.82 -9.70
N GLY A 73 -15.12 -3.38 -10.36
CA GLY A 73 -14.79 -1.96 -10.53
C GLY A 73 -13.92 -1.35 -9.42
N LEU A 74 -13.59 -2.10 -8.36
CA LEU A 74 -12.66 -1.64 -7.31
C LEU A 74 -11.35 -2.42 -7.35
N ASP A 75 -10.25 -1.69 -7.52
CA ASP A 75 -8.89 -2.23 -7.52
C ASP A 75 -8.14 -1.81 -6.24
N PRO A 76 -7.91 -2.71 -5.28
CA PRO A 76 -7.08 -2.41 -4.12
C PRO A 76 -5.59 -2.53 -4.48
N LEU A 77 -4.80 -1.55 -4.05
CA LEU A 77 -3.34 -1.56 -4.16
C LEU A 77 -2.70 -1.51 -2.77
N TRP A 78 -1.73 -2.37 -2.50
CA TRP A 78 -1.05 -2.36 -1.20
C TRP A 78 0.08 -1.34 -1.19
N CYS A 79 0.13 -0.54 -0.13
CA CYS A 79 1.05 0.58 -0.06
C CYS A 79 2.45 0.14 0.37
N TRP A 80 3.44 0.43 -0.47
CA TRP A 80 4.86 0.21 -0.18
C TRP A 80 5.34 0.96 1.07
N ALA A 81 4.77 2.14 1.40
CA ALA A 81 5.11 2.85 2.63
C ALA A 81 4.68 2.07 3.89
N HIS A 82 3.60 1.29 3.82
CA HIS A 82 3.14 0.48 4.95
C HIS A 82 4.04 -0.73 5.17
N ILE A 83 4.43 -1.46 4.11
CA ILE A 83 5.36 -2.58 4.27
C ILE A 83 6.76 -2.10 4.70
N ARG A 84 7.22 -0.93 4.21
CA ARG A 84 8.45 -0.26 4.67
C ARG A 84 8.52 -0.09 6.19
N ARG A 85 7.39 0.22 6.86
CA ARG A 85 7.34 0.37 8.32
C ARG A 85 7.61 -0.93 9.07
N TYR A 86 7.34 -2.10 8.48
CA TYR A 86 7.63 -3.39 9.11
C TYR A 86 9.14 -3.62 9.22
N PHE A 87 9.90 -3.27 8.18
CA PHE A 87 11.36 -3.32 8.20
C PHE A 87 11.94 -2.38 9.27
N ILE A 88 11.48 -1.13 9.31
CA ILE A 88 11.92 -0.14 10.30
C ILE A 88 11.67 -0.65 11.73
N ARG A 89 10.45 -1.11 12.01
CA ARG A 89 10.08 -1.64 13.34
C ARG A 89 10.92 -2.85 13.74
N ALA A 90 11.32 -3.69 12.79
CA ALA A 90 12.19 -4.82 13.07
C ALA A 90 13.58 -4.36 13.51
N SER A 91 14.15 -3.34 12.84
CA SER A 91 15.43 -2.73 13.25
C SER A 91 15.34 -1.96 14.57
N ASP A 92 14.23 -1.25 14.81
CA ASP A 92 14.01 -0.51 16.07
C ASP A 92 13.98 -1.47 17.27
N ALA A 93 13.39 -2.66 17.09
CA ALA A 93 13.33 -3.69 18.11
C ALA A 93 14.63 -4.52 18.22
N HIS A 94 15.40 -4.64 17.14
CA HIS A 94 16.59 -5.49 17.07
C HIS A 94 17.71 -4.81 16.27
N ASN A 95 18.69 -4.24 16.97
CA ASN A 95 19.82 -3.51 16.38
C ASN A 95 20.62 -4.30 15.34
N GLN A 96 20.74 -5.62 15.49
CA GLN A 96 21.39 -6.52 14.53
C GLN A 96 20.71 -6.57 13.15
N LEU A 97 19.50 -6.01 13.01
CA LEU A 97 18.78 -5.90 11.75
C LEU A 97 18.99 -4.57 11.02
N GLN A 98 19.88 -3.69 11.48
CA GLN A 98 20.13 -2.38 10.86
C GLN A 98 20.55 -2.50 9.39
N ASP A 99 21.59 -3.27 9.09
CA ASP A 99 22.09 -3.41 7.71
C ASP A 99 21.10 -4.13 6.79
N TRP A 100 20.42 -5.16 7.32
CA TRP A 100 19.35 -5.86 6.62
C TRP A 100 18.20 -4.90 6.28
N THR A 101 17.78 -4.08 7.25
CA THR A 101 16.73 -3.08 7.07
C THR A 101 17.16 -2.02 6.06
N ALA A 102 18.37 -1.46 6.19
CA ALA A 102 18.90 -0.47 5.25
C ALA A 102 18.90 -1.00 3.81
N SER A 103 19.28 -2.27 3.62
CA SER A 103 19.27 -2.95 2.34
C SER A 103 17.87 -3.05 1.73
N TRP A 104 16.85 -3.39 2.53
CA TRP A 104 15.45 -3.42 2.08
C TRP A 104 14.88 -2.02 1.82
N LEU A 105 15.22 -1.04 2.66
CA LEU A 105 14.81 0.35 2.46
C LEU A 105 15.40 0.94 1.18
N ALA A 106 16.64 0.60 0.82
CA ALA A 106 17.26 1.02 -0.42
C ALA A 106 16.51 0.47 -1.64
N ARG A 107 16.13 -0.82 -1.61
CA ARG A 107 15.34 -1.45 -2.68
C ARG A 107 13.97 -0.79 -2.86
N ILE A 108 13.26 -0.56 -1.76
CA ILE A 108 11.99 0.17 -1.78
C ILE A 108 12.22 1.59 -2.30
N GLY A 109 13.29 2.27 -1.88
CA GLY A 109 13.67 3.60 -2.37
C GLY A 109 13.87 3.63 -3.89
N SER A 110 14.60 2.67 -4.46
CA SER A 110 14.76 2.53 -5.90
C SER A 110 13.43 2.34 -6.62
N LEU A 111 12.52 1.56 -6.04
CA LEU A 111 11.18 1.36 -6.58
C LEU A 111 10.39 2.67 -6.64
N TYR A 112 10.46 3.51 -5.59
CA TYR A 112 9.85 4.84 -5.59
C TYR A 112 10.44 5.78 -6.64
N VAL A 113 11.76 5.75 -6.85
CA VAL A 113 12.43 6.54 -7.90
C VAL A 113 11.95 6.12 -9.29
N ALA A 114 11.92 4.82 -9.56
CA ALA A 114 11.42 4.29 -10.83
C ALA A 114 9.94 4.62 -11.03
N HIS A 115 9.12 4.48 -9.99
CA HIS A 115 7.70 4.86 -10.05
C HIS A 115 7.51 6.33 -10.39
N HIS A 116 8.23 7.23 -9.70
CA HIS A 116 8.15 8.66 -9.98
C HIS A 116 8.53 8.99 -11.43
N ALA A 117 9.57 8.34 -11.98
CA ALA A 117 9.95 8.51 -13.37
C ALA A 117 8.79 8.17 -14.32
N ARG A 118 8.07 7.06 -14.09
CA ARG A 118 6.88 6.67 -14.86
C ARG A 118 5.76 7.72 -14.82
N GLN A 119 5.68 8.52 -13.75
CA GLN A 119 4.66 9.56 -13.60
C GLN A 119 5.01 10.87 -14.29
N THR A 120 6.30 11.17 -14.40
CA THR A 120 6.78 12.47 -14.92
C THR A 120 7.18 12.45 -16.37
N LEU A 121 7.50 11.27 -16.92
CA LEU A 121 7.95 11.11 -18.30
C LEU A 121 6.74 11.00 -19.24
N GLU A 122 6.88 11.56 -20.43
CA GLU A 122 5.84 11.48 -21.46
C GLU A 122 5.69 10.04 -21.96
N ALA A 123 4.46 9.53 -21.95
CA ALA A 123 4.15 8.18 -22.37
C ALA A 123 4.60 7.94 -23.82
N GLY A 124 5.25 6.80 -24.06
CA GLY A 124 5.75 6.40 -25.39
C GLY A 124 7.16 6.93 -25.74
N THR A 125 7.77 7.76 -24.89
CA THR A 125 9.20 8.12 -25.03
C THR A 125 10.10 6.94 -24.66
N THR A 126 11.34 6.94 -25.17
CA THR A 126 12.35 5.92 -24.83
C THR A 126 12.63 5.90 -23.33
N GLU A 127 12.67 7.07 -22.70
CA GLU A 127 12.86 7.26 -21.27
C GLU A 127 11.71 6.66 -20.47
N TYR A 128 10.46 6.87 -20.92
CA TYR A 128 9.29 6.25 -20.29
C TYR A 128 9.36 4.71 -20.37
N LEU A 129 9.64 4.16 -21.55
CA LEU A 129 9.78 2.71 -21.72
C LEU A 129 10.88 2.13 -20.82
N ARG A 130 12.02 2.82 -20.71
CA ARG A 130 13.09 2.44 -19.79
C ARG A 130 12.63 2.48 -18.33
N SER A 131 11.84 3.48 -17.93
CA SER A 131 11.31 3.54 -16.56
C SER A 131 10.33 2.42 -16.24
N GLU A 132 9.55 1.95 -17.23
CA GLU A 132 8.69 0.76 -17.08
C GLU A 132 9.55 -0.51 -16.88
N GLU A 133 10.60 -0.67 -17.70
CA GLU A 133 11.57 -1.77 -17.57
C GLU A 133 12.31 -1.74 -16.23
N ASP A 134 12.78 -0.57 -15.80
CA ASP A 134 13.48 -0.38 -14.53
C ASP A 134 12.56 -0.74 -13.35
N PHE A 135 11.30 -0.29 -13.37
CA PHE A 135 10.32 -0.62 -12.33
C PHE A 135 10.05 -2.13 -12.25
N ALA A 136 9.80 -2.77 -13.39
CA ALA A 136 9.59 -4.21 -13.46
C ALA A 136 10.84 -5.00 -13.03
N GLY A 137 12.03 -4.54 -13.44
CA GLY A 137 13.32 -5.12 -13.07
C GLY A 137 13.58 -5.04 -11.56
N ILE A 138 13.28 -3.90 -10.93
CA ILE A 138 13.39 -3.73 -9.48
C ILE A 138 12.45 -4.68 -8.74
N LEU A 139 11.18 -4.79 -9.17
CA LEU A 139 10.24 -5.75 -8.58
C LEU A 139 10.75 -7.20 -8.71
N GLY A 140 11.25 -7.58 -9.87
CA GLY A 140 11.83 -8.91 -10.10
C GLY A 140 13.04 -9.19 -9.20
N ALA A 141 13.95 -8.22 -9.07
CA ALA A 141 15.11 -8.34 -8.18
C ALA A 141 14.70 -8.43 -6.70
N MET A 142 13.70 -7.65 -6.28
CA MET A 142 13.14 -7.72 -4.93
C MET A 142 12.49 -9.08 -4.65
N ASP A 143 11.73 -9.64 -5.60
CA ASP A 143 11.12 -10.97 -5.47
C ASP A 143 12.17 -12.08 -5.32
N ALA A 144 13.25 -12.02 -6.10
CA ALA A 144 14.36 -12.97 -6.01
C ALA A 144 15.03 -12.93 -4.63
N VAL A 145 15.35 -11.73 -4.14
CA VAL A 145 15.94 -11.53 -2.80
C VAL A 145 14.98 -12.01 -1.71
N ARG A 146 13.70 -11.62 -1.79
CA ARG A 146 12.66 -12.04 -0.85
C ARG A 146 12.59 -13.56 -0.72
N LYS A 147 12.54 -14.27 -1.86
CA LYS A 147 12.46 -15.74 -1.92
C LYS A 147 13.74 -16.43 -1.45
N ALA A 148 14.91 -15.81 -1.68
CA ALA A 148 16.19 -16.33 -1.21
C ALA A 148 16.29 -16.20 0.32
N GLU A 149 16.07 -15.00 0.86
CA GLU A 149 16.12 -14.74 2.31
C GLU A 149 15.05 -15.53 3.09
N ALA A 150 13.85 -15.73 2.52
CA ALA A 150 12.80 -16.53 3.15
C ALA A 150 13.20 -18.01 3.35
N LYS A 151 14.20 -18.50 2.62
CA LYS A 151 14.74 -19.88 2.75
C LYS A 151 15.95 -19.95 3.67
N ASP A 152 16.49 -18.82 4.13
CA ASP A 152 17.66 -18.79 4.99
C ASP A 152 17.30 -19.21 6.43
N PRO A 153 17.78 -20.37 6.91
CA PRO A 153 17.47 -20.84 8.26
C PRO A 153 18.16 -20.00 9.35
N THR A 154 19.12 -19.16 8.97
CA THR A 154 19.85 -18.28 9.89
C THR A 154 19.22 -16.89 10.02
N LEU A 155 18.19 -16.59 9.22
CA LEU A 155 17.50 -15.31 9.27
C LEU A 155 16.87 -15.09 10.64
N HIS A 156 17.06 -13.90 11.18
CA HIS A 156 16.51 -13.53 12.47
C HIS A 156 14.97 -13.69 12.48
N PRO A 157 14.35 -14.23 13.55
CA PRO A 157 12.90 -14.48 13.60
C PRO A 157 12.03 -13.24 13.32
N ALA A 158 12.46 -12.06 13.78
CA ALA A 158 11.74 -10.81 13.49
C ALA A 158 11.79 -10.44 11.99
N ALA A 159 12.93 -10.65 11.32
CA ALA A 159 13.06 -10.43 9.88
C ALA A 159 12.24 -11.47 9.10
N ALA A 160 12.26 -12.74 9.51
CA ALA A 160 11.43 -13.79 8.93
C ALA A 160 9.93 -13.43 8.99
N LYS A 161 9.46 -12.85 10.10
CA LYS A 161 8.07 -12.37 10.22
C LYS A 161 7.74 -11.22 9.26
N VAL A 162 8.69 -10.30 9.02
CA VAL A 162 8.54 -9.23 8.02
C VAL A 162 8.46 -9.84 6.62
N LEU A 163 9.36 -10.76 6.27
CA LEU A 163 9.34 -11.43 4.96
C LEU A 163 8.08 -12.28 4.74
N ALA A 164 7.56 -12.93 5.78
CA ALA A 164 6.28 -13.65 5.70
C ALA A 164 5.09 -12.70 5.44
N THR A 165 5.16 -11.47 5.98
CA THR A 165 4.17 -10.42 5.64
C THR A 165 4.38 -9.95 4.20
N LEU A 166 5.61 -9.66 3.80
CA LEU A 166 5.93 -9.23 2.44
C LEU A 166 5.50 -10.29 1.39
N ASP A 167 5.69 -11.58 1.67
CA ASP A 167 5.27 -12.69 0.80
C ASP A 167 3.74 -12.74 0.64
N ARG A 168 3.00 -12.71 1.76
CA ARG A 168 1.54 -12.75 1.73
C ARG A 168 0.93 -11.58 0.98
N GLU A 169 1.52 -10.39 1.12
CA GLU A 169 1.00 -9.17 0.48
C GLU A 169 1.69 -8.86 -0.87
N TRP A 170 2.56 -9.74 -1.38
CA TRP A 170 3.41 -9.46 -2.54
C TRP A 170 2.60 -9.09 -3.79
N GLU A 171 1.53 -9.84 -4.07
CA GLU A 171 0.71 -9.65 -5.25
C GLU A 171 0.09 -8.24 -5.30
N GLY A 172 -0.57 -7.81 -4.23
CA GLY A 172 -1.17 -6.47 -4.20
C GLY A 172 -0.15 -5.33 -4.10
N LEU A 173 1.09 -5.61 -3.66
CA LEU A 173 2.21 -4.67 -3.74
C LEU A 173 2.72 -4.53 -5.18
N CYS A 174 2.76 -5.62 -5.94
CA CYS A 174 3.16 -5.62 -7.36
C CYS A 174 2.09 -5.02 -8.29
N ARG A 175 0.82 -5.07 -7.90
CA ARG A 175 -0.32 -4.57 -8.71
C ARG A 175 -0.18 -3.11 -9.13
N HIS A 176 0.61 -2.30 -8.43
CA HIS A 176 0.96 -0.93 -8.86
C HIS A 176 1.62 -0.88 -10.26
N GLN A 177 2.21 -1.97 -10.73
CA GLN A 177 2.73 -2.06 -12.09
C GLN A 177 1.65 -1.82 -13.15
N GLU A 178 0.41 -2.26 -12.88
CA GLU A 178 -0.75 -2.11 -13.77
C GLU A 178 -1.31 -0.68 -13.79
N PHE A 179 -0.94 0.15 -12.81
CA PHE A 179 -1.48 1.49 -12.60
C PHE A 179 -0.38 2.56 -12.44
N PRO A 180 0.44 2.82 -13.48
CA PRO A 180 1.53 3.82 -13.43
C PRO A 180 1.06 5.24 -13.03
N SER A 181 -0.18 5.59 -13.37
CA SER A 181 -0.79 6.88 -13.02
C SER A 181 -1.15 7.02 -11.53
N CYS A 182 -1.12 5.93 -10.75
CA CYS A 182 -1.38 5.98 -9.32
C CYS A 182 -0.26 6.72 -8.60
N HIS A 183 -0.55 7.88 -8.03
CA HIS A 183 0.46 8.67 -7.32
C HIS A 183 0.89 8.00 -6.02
N TRP A 184 2.20 7.79 -5.88
CA TRP A 184 2.80 7.27 -4.68
C TRP A 184 3.25 8.42 -3.82
N ILE A 185 2.66 8.53 -2.64
CA ILE A 185 3.15 9.51 -1.69
C ILE A 185 4.32 8.93 -0.90
N THR A 186 5.50 9.46 -1.21
CA THR A 186 6.63 9.44 -0.29
C THR A 186 6.32 10.41 0.84
N THR A 187 5.99 9.88 2.02
CA THR A 187 5.88 10.70 3.22
C THR A 187 7.21 11.42 3.50
N GLN A 188 7.32 12.69 3.10
CA GLN A 188 7.32 13.73 4.13
C GLN A 188 5.91 14.26 4.44
N GLN A 189 4.89 13.97 3.63
CA GLN A 189 3.49 14.20 3.97
C GLN A 189 2.66 12.98 3.62
N SER A 190 1.72 12.61 4.47
CA SER A 190 0.99 11.34 4.47
C SER A 190 -0.34 11.42 3.71
N GLY A 191 -0.64 10.43 2.88
CA GLY A 191 -2.00 10.18 2.37
C GLY A 191 -1.99 9.23 1.18
N LEU A 192 -3.09 8.51 0.95
CA LEU A 192 -3.22 7.39 0.04
C LEU A 192 -4.24 7.72 -1.06
N PHE A 193 -3.86 7.61 -2.33
CA PHE A 193 -4.64 8.05 -3.48
C PHE A 193 -5.72 7.06 -3.92
N ALA A 194 -6.89 7.61 -4.28
CA ALA A 194 -7.85 7.01 -5.19
C ALA A 194 -8.12 7.94 -6.38
N THR A 195 -7.92 7.46 -7.60
CA THR A 195 -8.21 8.20 -8.85
C THR A 195 -9.46 7.65 -9.52
N GLN A 196 -10.39 8.52 -9.88
CA GLN A 196 -11.45 8.24 -10.86
C GLN A 196 -10.88 8.47 -12.27
N GLN A 197 -11.07 7.51 -13.18
CA GLN A 197 -10.96 7.72 -14.63
C GLN A 197 -12.36 7.89 -15.19
#